data_AF-A0A645A0N8-F1
#
_entry.id   AF-A0A645A0N8-F1
#
_cell.length_a   1.000
_cell.length_b   1.000
_cell.length_c   1.000
_cell.angle_alpha   90.00
_cell.angle_beta   90.00
_cell.angle_gamma   90.00
#
_symmetry.space_group_name_H-M   'P 1'
#
loop_
_entity.id
_entity.type
_entity.pdbx_description
1 polymer ?
#
loop_
_entity_poly.entity_id
_entity_poly.type
_entity_poly.pdbx_seq_one_letter_code
_entity_poly.pdbx_strand_id
1 'polypeptide(L)'
;MAGTLDINASIKGARFVRFCDSFNIPILVLEDVPGFMPGSEQEHTGIIRNGAKLLYAFCEATVPRVTVITRKAYGGAFIVMNSLGIGGDFNFAWPTAEIAVMGPAGAIKIVNKAELAAASDREAVEKELVEKYKDEIANPFKAEELGMIDDVIKPSKTRQVLITAFDILANKQYSQPERKHGNIPL
;
A
#
# COMPACT_ATOMS: atom_id res chain seq x y z
N MET A 1 3.54 -15.81 -7.25
CA MET A 1 3.89 -15.35 -5.89
C MET A 1 2.71 -14.56 -5.33
N ALA A 2 2.43 -14.65 -4.04
CA ALA A 2 1.17 -14.26 -3.38
C ALA A 2 0.89 -12.73 -3.32
N GLY A 3 0.97 -12.03 -4.45
CA GLY A 3 0.70 -10.58 -4.54
C GLY A 3 1.87 -9.69 -4.12
N THR A 4 3.07 -10.22 -3.91
CA THR A 4 4.26 -9.45 -3.51
C THR A 4 4.74 -8.50 -4.61
N LEU A 5 5.31 -7.36 -4.21
CA LEU A 5 6.11 -6.52 -5.10
C LEU A 5 7.52 -7.08 -5.25
N ASP A 6 8.00 -7.12 -6.49
CA ASP A 6 9.38 -7.47 -6.84
C ASP A 6 9.94 -6.43 -7.83
N ILE A 7 11.19 -6.63 -8.27
CA ILE A 7 11.84 -5.75 -9.27
C ILE A 7 10.98 -5.59 -10.53
N ASN A 8 10.46 -6.68 -11.08
CA ASN A 8 9.75 -6.67 -12.34
C ASN A 8 8.38 -5.99 -12.22
N ALA A 9 7.65 -6.27 -11.15
CA ALA A 9 6.38 -5.62 -10.82
C ALA A 9 6.58 -4.11 -10.60
N SER A 10 7.65 -3.72 -9.91
CA SER A 10 7.96 -2.32 -9.65
C SER A 10 8.27 -1.55 -10.94
N ILE A 11 9.10 -2.10 -11.82
CA ILE A 11 9.42 -1.49 -13.12
C ILE A 11 8.18 -1.40 -14.00
N LYS A 12 7.39 -2.47 -14.06
CA LYS A 12 6.14 -2.54 -14.84
C LYS A 12 5.16 -1.47 -14.37
N GLY A 13 4.88 -1.43 -13.06
CA GLY A 13 3.95 -0.47 -12.46
C GLY A 13 4.42 0.96 -12.69
N ALA A 14 5.70 1.25 -12.43
CA ALA A 14 6.26 2.59 -12.58
C ALA A 14 6.10 3.10 -14.01
N ARG A 15 6.44 2.29 -15.02
CA ARG A 15 6.32 2.69 -16.43
C ARG A 15 4.86 2.96 -16.82
N PHE A 16 3.92 2.14 -16.33
CA PHE A 16 2.50 2.30 -16.61
C PHE A 16 1.91 3.56 -15.96
N VAL A 17 2.23 3.81 -14.68
CA VAL A 17 1.79 5.02 -13.95
C VAL A 17 2.25 6.29 -14.67
N ARG A 18 3.54 6.36 -15.03
CA ARG A 18 4.08 7.52 -15.75
C ARG A 18 3.44 7.72 -17.13
N PHE A 19 3.10 6.63 -17.83
CA PHE A 19 2.38 6.72 -19.09
C PHE A 19 0.99 7.32 -18.87
N CYS A 20 0.21 6.79 -17.92
CA CYS A 20 -1.11 7.33 -17.60
C CYS A 20 -1.04 8.82 -17.23
N ASP A 21 -0.10 9.20 -16.37
CA ASP A 21 0.11 10.59 -15.97
C ASP A 21 0.45 11.51 -17.16
N SER A 22 1.38 11.06 -18.03
CA SER A 22 1.80 11.85 -19.22
C SER A 22 0.67 12.11 -20.21
N PHE A 23 -0.38 11.28 -20.20
CA PHE A 23 -1.51 11.36 -21.13
C PHE A 23 -2.83 11.71 -20.43
N ASN A 24 -2.76 12.23 -19.20
CA ASN A 24 -3.93 12.67 -18.43
C ASN A 24 -4.98 11.57 -18.17
N ILE A 25 -4.53 10.32 -18.02
CA ILE A 25 -5.40 9.17 -17.77
C ILE A 25 -5.48 8.94 -16.24
N PRO A 26 -6.68 9.03 -15.63
CA PRO A 26 -6.87 8.69 -14.23
C PRO A 26 -6.43 7.28 -13.87
N ILE A 27 -5.92 7.09 -12.65
CA ILE A 27 -5.38 5.82 -12.18
C ILE A 27 -6.23 5.29 -11.03
N LEU A 28 -6.71 4.06 -11.20
CA LEU A 28 -7.30 3.26 -10.13
C LEU A 28 -6.29 2.19 -9.69
N VAL A 29 -5.97 2.16 -8.41
CA VAL A 29 -5.08 1.15 -7.80
C VAL A 29 -5.92 0.19 -6.96
N LEU A 30 -5.76 -1.12 -7.18
CA LEU A 30 -6.35 -2.16 -6.33
C LEU A 30 -5.23 -2.84 -5.56
N GLU A 31 -5.29 -2.78 -4.23
CA GLU A 31 -4.20 -3.24 -3.37
C GLU A 31 -4.58 -4.54 -2.63
N ASP A 32 -3.72 -5.55 -2.79
CA ASP A 32 -3.61 -6.75 -1.95
C ASP A 32 -2.14 -7.22 -1.99
N VAL A 33 -1.30 -6.52 -1.23
CA VAL A 33 0.15 -6.70 -1.23
C VAL A 33 0.64 -7.05 0.19
N PRO A 34 1.28 -8.22 0.39
CA PRO A 34 1.86 -8.57 1.68
C PRO A 34 3.26 -7.96 1.88
N GLY A 35 3.82 -7.30 0.86
CA GLY A 35 5.14 -6.65 0.93
C GLY A 35 6.07 -6.89 -0.26
N PHE A 36 7.30 -6.45 -0.04
CA PHE A 36 8.57 -6.99 -0.55
C PHE A 36 8.60 -8.50 -0.81
N MET A 37 8.89 -9.02 -2.01
CA MET A 37 9.39 -10.39 -2.12
C MET A 37 10.78 -10.49 -1.46
N PRO A 38 10.96 -11.27 -0.38
CA PRO A 38 12.29 -11.50 0.19
C PRO A 38 13.17 -12.33 -0.74
N GLY A 39 14.48 -12.05 -0.74
CA GLY A 39 15.47 -12.89 -1.40
C GLY A 39 16.78 -12.15 -1.67
N SER A 40 17.92 -12.83 -1.48
CA SER A 40 19.24 -12.25 -1.75
C SER A 40 19.41 -11.81 -3.21
N GLU A 41 18.77 -12.52 -4.14
CA GLU A 41 18.74 -12.13 -5.55
C GLU A 41 18.06 -10.76 -5.76
N GLN A 42 16.91 -10.51 -5.11
CA GLN A 42 16.24 -9.21 -5.20
C GLN A 42 17.16 -8.08 -4.71
N GLU A 43 17.87 -8.30 -3.60
CA GLU A 43 18.82 -7.33 -3.06
C GLU A 43 20.01 -7.09 -4.01
N HIS A 44 20.68 -8.15 -4.46
CA HIS A 44 21.84 -8.06 -5.34
C HIS A 44 21.51 -7.47 -6.72
N THR A 45 20.31 -7.73 -7.24
CA THR A 45 19.84 -7.15 -8.51
C THR A 45 19.30 -5.72 -8.34
N GLY A 46 19.21 -5.22 -7.11
CA GLY A 46 18.92 -3.82 -6.78
C GLY A 46 17.44 -3.53 -6.65
N ILE A 47 16.72 -4.29 -5.81
CA ILE A 47 15.32 -4.02 -5.48
C ILE A 47 15.12 -2.61 -4.90
N ILE A 48 16.08 -2.06 -4.16
CA ILE A 48 15.97 -0.71 -3.60
C ILE A 48 15.74 0.34 -4.70
N ARG A 49 16.62 0.39 -5.71
CA ARG A 49 16.50 1.35 -6.82
C ARG A 49 15.33 1.04 -7.73
N ASN A 50 15.01 -0.24 -7.95
CA ASN A 50 13.92 -0.63 -8.84
C ASN A 50 12.53 -0.46 -8.20
N GLY A 51 12.39 -0.78 -6.92
CA GLY A 51 11.20 -0.57 -6.11
C GLY A 51 10.86 0.92 -5.97
N ALA A 52 11.89 1.75 -5.75
CA ALA A 52 11.73 3.19 -5.65
C ALA A 52 11.17 3.86 -6.92
N LYS A 53 11.28 3.21 -8.10
CA LYS A 53 10.67 3.73 -9.34
C LYS A 53 9.15 3.82 -9.25
N LEU A 54 8.49 2.85 -8.61
CA LEU A 54 7.04 2.84 -8.46
C LEU A 54 6.59 3.94 -7.50
N LEU A 55 7.26 4.06 -6.36
CA LEU A 55 7.06 5.17 -5.42
C LEU A 55 7.21 6.52 -6.12
N TYR A 56 8.32 6.70 -6.83
CA TYR A 56 8.62 7.93 -7.56
C TYR A 56 7.53 8.25 -8.60
N ALA A 57 7.10 7.26 -9.38
CA ALA A 57 6.06 7.43 -10.39
C ALA A 57 4.73 7.90 -9.80
N PHE A 58 4.33 7.36 -8.64
CA PHE A 58 3.14 7.87 -7.94
C PHE A 58 3.38 9.27 -7.35
N CYS A 59 4.51 9.53 -6.70
CA CYS A 59 4.77 10.84 -6.10
C CYS A 59 4.79 11.99 -7.11
N GLU A 60 5.23 11.75 -8.35
CA GLU A 60 5.22 12.80 -9.37
C GLU A 60 3.88 12.93 -10.12
N ALA A 61 3.04 11.90 -10.09
CA ALA A 61 1.80 11.87 -10.84
C ALA A 61 0.79 12.92 -10.34
N THR A 62 0.25 13.67 -11.30
CA THR A 62 -0.67 14.79 -11.10
C THR A 62 -2.11 14.45 -11.49
N VAL A 63 -2.31 13.41 -12.30
CA VAL A 63 -3.65 12.88 -12.63
C VAL A 63 -4.43 12.47 -11.37
N PRO A 64 -5.77 12.32 -11.48
CA PRO A 64 -6.57 11.70 -10.43
C PRO A 64 -6.09 10.28 -10.12
N ARG A 65 -5.87 9.97 -8.84
CA ARG A 65 -5.36 8.69 -8.33
C ARG A 65 -6.19 8.22 -7.14
N VAL A 66 -6.92 7.13 -7.32
CA VAL A 66 -7.77 6.53 -6.28
C VAL A 66 -7.31 5.10 -5.99
N THR A 67 -7.20 4.73 -4.72
CA THR A 67 -6.84 3.36 -4.29
C THR A 67 -8.00 2.68 -3.59
N VAL A 68 -8.14 1.37 -3.83
CA VAL A 68 -9.02 0.49 -3.05
C VAL A 68 -8.20 -0.66 -2.49
N ILE A 69 -8.05 -0.70 -1.17
CA ILE A 69 -7.37 -1.77 -0.45
C ILE A 69 -8.37 -2.90 -0.23
N THR A 70 -8.17 -4.00 -0.94
CA THR A 70 -9.08 -5.14 -0.94
C THR A 70 -8.78 -6.13 0.18
N ARG A 71 -7.49 -6.25 0.54
CA ARG A 71 -7.03 -7.14 1.62
C ARG A 71 -5.70 -6.66 2.20
N LYS A 72 -4.55 -7.24 1.85
CA LYS A 72 -3.30 -6.92 2.55
C LYS A 72 -2.68 -5.61 2.07
N ALA A 73 -2.16 -4.82 3.01
CA ALA A 73 -1.40 -3.61 2.74
C ALA A 73 -0.35 -3.42 3.85
N TYR A 74 0.84 -3.99 3.66
CA TYR A 74 1.86 -4.02 4.70
C TYR A 74 3.09 -3.17 4.40
N GLY A 75 3.50 -2.38 5.41
CA GLY A 75 4.78 -1.69 5.48
C GLY A 75 5.06 -0.80 4.26
N GLY A 76 6.28 -0.92 3.72
CA GLY A 76 6.69 -0.13 2.56
C GLY A 76 5.83 -0.37 1.32
N ALA A 77 5.20 -1.54 1.18
CA ALA A 77 4.38 -1.82 0.02
C ALA A 77 3.04 -1.05 0.06
N PHE A 78 2.44 -0.88 1.24
CA PHE A 78 1.31 0.05 1.44
C PHE A 78 1.63 1.46 0.95
N ILE A 79 2.81 1.96 1.31
CA ILE A 79 3.25 3.30 0.89
C ILE A 79 3.40 3.37 -0.64
N VAL A 80 4.08 2.37 -1.22
CA VAL A 80 4.38 2.32 -2.65
C VAL A 80 3.12 2.16 -3.51
N MET A 81 2.06 1.56 -2.98
CA MET A 81 0.79 1.32 -3.66
C MET A 81 -0.18 2.53 -3.58
N ASN A 82 0.34 3.75 -3.78
CA ASN A 82 -0.45 4.99 -3.84
C ASN A 82 -1.13 5.38 -2.51
N SER A 83 -0.38 5.36 -1.40
CA SER A 83 -0.90 5.82 -0.10
C SER A 83 -1.23 7.33 -0.08
N LEU A 84 -2.11 7.75 0.84
CA LEU A 84 -2.44 9.17 1.03
C LEU A 84 -1.20 9.99 1.40
N GLY A 85 -0.30 9.40 2.19
CA GLY A 85 0.95 10.04 2.61
C GLY A 85 1.90 10.40 1.47
N ILE A 86 1.69 9.85 0.27
CA ILE A 86 2.46 10.18 -0.94
C ILE A 86 1.62 10.96 -1.99
N GLY A 87 0.48 11.49 -1.57
CA GLY A 87 -0.40 12.33 -2.39
C GLY A 87 -1.42 11.57 -3.24
N GLY A 88 -1.80 10.34 -2.87
CA GLY A 88 -3.02 9.73 -3.38
C GLY A 88 -4.24 10.61 -3.05
N ASP A 89 -5.22 10.71 -3.97
CA ASP A 89 -6.35 11.63 -3.79
C ASP A 89 -7.44 11.07 -2.88
N PHE A 90 -7.77 9.78 -3.06
CA PHE A 90 -8.68 9.03 -2.22
C PHE A 90 -8.20 7.60 -2.05
N ASN A 91 -8.24 7.08 -0.83
CA ASN A 91 -7.94 5.70 -0.48
C ASN A 91 -9.09 5.11 0.32
N PHE A 92 -9.71 4.08 -0.24
CA PHE A 92 -10.78 3.32 0.42
C PHE A 92 -10.26 1.95 0.83
N ALA A 93 -10.81 1.38 1.90
CA ALA A 93 -10.52 0.01 2.28
C ALA A 93 -11.80 -0.83 2.35
N TRP A 94 -11.69 -2.12 2.04
CA TRP A 94 -12.73 -3.08 2.39
C TRP A 94 -12.63 -3.48 3.86
N PRO A 95 -13.69 -4.00 4.49
CA PRO A 95 -13.63 -4.53 5.86
C PRO A 95 -12.65 -5.70 6.02
N THR A 96 -12.28 -6.35 4.90
CA THR A 96 -11.29 -7.43 4.83
C THR A 96 -9.85 -6.92 4.75
N ALA A 97 -9.64 -5.61 4.70
CA ALA A 97 -8.31 -5.04 4.58
C ALA A 97 -7.50 -5.22 5.87
N GLU A 98 -6.21 -5.50 5.71
CA GLU A 98 -5.24 -5.62 6.78
C GLU A 98 -4.12 -4.61 6.50
N ILE A 99 -4.12 -3.49 7.23
CA ILE A 99 -3.20 -2.37 7.06
C ILE A 99 -2.28 -2.31 8.28
N ALA A 100 -0.99 -2.57 8.11
CA ALA A 100 -0.05 -2.65 9.23
C ALA A 100 1.40 -2.34 8.81
N VAL A 101 2.26 -2.05 9.78
CA VAL A 101 3.69 -1.80 9.55
C VAL A 101 4.41 -3.04 8.97
N MET A 102 3.98 -4.23 9.37
CA MET A 102 4.44 -5.52 8.82
C MET A 102 3.36 -6.58 9.05
N GLY A 103 3.55 -7.78 8.49
CA GLY A 103 2.62 -8.89 8.69
C GLY A 103 2.43 -9.23 10.18
N PRO A 104 1.19 -9.45 10.67
CA PRO A 104 0.89 -9.67 12.09
C PRO A 104 1.75 -10.76 12.76
N ALA A 105 1.94 -11.91 12.11
CA ALA A 105 2.77 -13.00 12.64
C ALA A 105 4.25 -12.62 12.79
N GLY A 106 4.76 -11.75 11.91
CA GLY A 106 6.12 -11.21 12.03
C GLY A 106 6.22 -10.21 13.20
N ALA A 107 5.23 -9.34 13.34
CA ALA A 107 5.19 -8.34 14.40
C ALA A 107 5.18 -8.97 15.81
N ILE A 108 4.30 -9.96 16.03
CA ILE A 108 4.15 -10.64 17.32
C ILE A 108 5.44 -11.34 17.76
N LYS A 109 6.19 -11.94 16.83
CA LYS A 109 7.49 -12.57 17.14
C LYS A 109 8.54 -11.59 17.66
N ILE A 110 8.42 -10.31 17.29
CA ILE A 110 9.33 -9.25 17.70
C ILE A 110 8.84 -8.61 19.00
N VAL A 111 7.58 -8.18 19.04
CA VAL A 111 7.00 -7.42 20.15
C VAL A 111 6.79 -8.31 21.39
N ASN A 112 6.28 -9.52 21.21
CA ASN A 112 5.94 -10.44 22.30
C ASN A 112 7.01 -11.52 22.51
N LYS A 113 8.27 -11.24 22.12
CA LYS A 113 9.37 -12.22 22.18
C LYS A 113 9.54 -12.85 23.57
N ALA A 114 9.43 -12.06 24.63
CA ALA A 114 9.57 -12.54 26.01
C ALA A 114 8.38 -13.40 26.45
N GLU A 115 7.15 -12.99 26.13
CA GLU A 115 5.92 -13.72 26.43
C GLU A 115 5.88 -15.07 25.72
N LEU A 116 6.23 -15.10 24.43
CA LEU A 116 6.34 -16.32 23.64
C LEU A 116 7.44 -17.28 24.14
N ALA A 117 8.47 -16.75 24.79
CA ALA A 117 9.54 -17.57 25.38
C ALA A 117 9.15 -18.16 26.73
N ALA A 118 8.24 -17.50 27.46
CA ALA A 118 7.73 -17.97 28.76
C ALA A 118 6.47 -18.86 28.63
N ALA A 119 5.83 -18.88 27.46
CA ALA A 119 4.63 -19.66 27.19
C ALA A 119 4.88 -21.18 27.24
N SER A 120 3.98 -21.92 27.92
CA SER A 120 3.98 -23.38 27.94
C SER A 120 3.55 -23.98 26.60
N ASP A 121 2.59 -23.34 25.92
CA ASP A 121 2.20 -23.62 24.54
C ASP A 121 2.42 -22.36 23.69
N ARG A 122 3.60 -22.31 23.06
CA ARG A 122 4.00 -21.17 22.24
C ARG A 122 3.11 -20.97 21.02
N GLU A 123 2.65 -22.05 20.38
CA GLU A 123 1.86 -21.94 19.15
C GLU A 123 0.46 -21.42 19.44
N ALA A 124 -0.18 -21.89 20.51
CA ALA A 124 -1.48 -21.38 20.94
C ALA A 124 -1.41 -19.88 21.29
N VAL A 125 -0.40 -19.47 22.08
CA VAL A 125 -0.21 -18.07 22.47
C VAL A 125 0.12 -17.20 21.25
N GLU A 126 0.99 -17.66 20.35
CA GLU A 126 1.31 -16.92 19.12
C GLU A 126 0.04 -16.68 18.27
N LYS A 127 -0.79 -17.71 18.11
CA LYS A 127 -2.04 -17.59 17.35
C LYS A 127 -3.02 -16.59 17.98
N GLU A 128 -3.20 -16.66 19.30
CA GLU A 128 -4.07 -15.72 20.02
C GLU A 128 -3.59 -14.28 19.86
N LEU A 129 -2.29 -14.03 20.08
CA LEU A 129 -1.69 -12.71 19.93
C LEU A 129 -1.79 -12.18 18.49
N VAL A 130 -1.66 -13.05 17.48
CA VAL A 130 -1.80 -12.66 16.08
C VAL A 130 -3.23 -12.22 15.75
N GLU A 131 -4.25 -12.96 16.20
CA GLU A 131 -5.64 -12.55 15.98
C GLU A 131 -5.96 -11.27 16.73
N LYS A 132 -5.50 -11.13 17.98
CA LYS A 132 -5.62 -9.88 18.74
C LYS A 132 -4.97 -8.69 18.01
N TYR A 133 -3.77 -8.88 17.45
CA TYR A 133 -3.10 -7.83 16.67
C TYR A 133 -3.88 -7.45 15.42
N LYS A 134 -4.49 -8.42 14.72
CA LYS A 134 -5.35 -8.12 13.57
C LYS A 134 -6.55 -7.28 13.99
N ASP A 135 -7.21 -7.67 15.06
CA ASP A 135 -8.44 -7.01 15.54
C ASP A 135 -8.17 -5.62 16.11
N GLU A 136 -7.06 -5.41 16.82
CA GLU A 136 -6.78 -4.15 17.50
C GLU A 136 -5.94 -3.17 16.66
N ILE A 137 -5.07 -3.68 15.78
CA ILE A 137 -4.05 -2.88 15.09
C ILE A 137 -4.18 -2.94 13.57
N ALA A 138 -4.28 -4.14 12.99
CA ALA A 138 -4.19 -4.29 11.54
C ALA A 138 -5.53 -4.07 10.81
N ASN A 139 -6.64 -3.93 11.53
CA ASN A 139 -7.95 -3.72 10.92
C ASN A 139 -8.04 -2.34 10.22
N PRO A 140 -8.92 -2.18 9.22
CA PRO A 140 -8.94 -0.96 8.41
C PRO A 140 -9.56 0.23 9.15
N PHE A 141 -10.42 -0.01 10.14
CA PHE A 141 -10.99 1.06 10.97
C PHE A 141 -9.90 1.76 11.78
N LYS A 142 -8.84 1.04 12.18
CA LYS A 142 -7.70 1.68 12.84
C LYS A 142 -6.95 2.61 11.91
N ALA A 143 -6.80 2.24 10.64
CA ALA A 143 -6.17 3.09 9.63
C ALA A 143 -7.04 4.32 9.30
N GLU A 144 -8.36 4.16 9.28
CA GLU A 144 -9.34 5.25 9.13
C GLU A 144 -9.26 6.25 10.29
N GLU A 145 -9.27 5.78 11.54
CA GLU A 145 -9.10 6.62 12.73
C GLU A 145 -7.81 7.47 12.69
N LEU A 146 -6.75 6.92 12.08
CA LEU A 146 -5.45 7.57 11.94
C LEU A 146 -5.36 8.47 10.70
N GLY A 147 -6.41 8.55 9.88
CA GLY A 147 -6.42 9.31 8.63
C GLY A 147 -5.47 8.76 7.56
N MET A 148 -5.14 7.46 7.62
CA MET A 148 -4.31 6.80 6.60
C MET A 148 -5.10 6.40 5.35
N ILE A 149 -6.43 6.30 5.50
CA ILE A 149 -7.43 6.06 4.46
C ILE A 149 -8.64 6.97 4.71
N ASP A 150 -9.46 7.20 3.68
CA ASP A 150 -10.62 8.09 3.77
C ASP A 150 -11.86 7.43 4.36
N ASP A 151 -12.14 6.17 4.03
CA ASP A 151 -13.35 5.45 4.47
C ASP A 151 -13.20 3.92 4.31
N VAL A 152 -13.90 3.16 5.16
CA VAL A 152 -14.08 1.71 5.05
C VAL A 152 -15.41 1.38 4.37
N ILE A 153 -15.33 0.93 3.12
CA ILE A 153 -16.50 0.73 2.25
C ILE A 153 -16.85 -0.74 2.04
N LYS A 154 -18.14 -1.05 1.91
CA LYS A 154 -18.58 -2.41 1.52
C LYS A 154 -18.07 -2.75 0.12
N PRO A 155 -17.58 -3.98 -0.14
CA PRO A 155 -17.09 -4.37 -1.47
C PRO A 155 -18.08 -4.13 -2.61
N SER A 156 -19.37 -4.36 -2.37
CA SER A 156 -20.45 -4.13 -3.34
C SER A 156 -20.72 -2.65 -3.66
N LYS A 157 -20.20 -1.72 -2.85
CA LYS A 157 -20.32 -0.27 -3.05
C LYS A 157 -19.13 0.35 -3.76
N THR A 158 -18.04 -0.39 -3.96
CA THR A 158 -16.80 0.09 -4.60
C THR A 158 -17.06 0.89 -5.88
N ARG A 159 -17.85 0.35 -6.82
CA ARG A 159 -18.14 1.04 -8.09
C ARG A 159 -18.82 2.40 -7.89
N GLN A 160 -19.79 2.49 -6.98
CA GLN A 160 -20.53 3.73 -6.72
C GLN A 160 -19.63 4.80 -6.11
N VAL A 161 -18.78 4.39 -5.16
CA VAL A 161 -17.79 5.27 -4.52
C VAL A 161 -16.76 5.76 -5.53
N LEU A 162 -16.23 4.87 -6.39
CA LEU A 162 -15.25 5.23 -7.41
C LEU A 162 -15.80 6.23 -8.43
N ILE A 163 -17.04 6.07 -8.90
CA ILE A 163 -17.67 7.03 -9.81
C ILE A 163 -17.69 8.42 -9.16
N THR A 164 -18.17 8.49 -7.92
CA THR A 164 -18.24 9.76 -7.16
C THR A 164 -16.86 10.37 -6.96
N ALA A 165 -15.86 9.57 -6.58
CA ALA A 165 -14.49 10.01 -6.35
C ALA A 165 -13.87 10.61 -7.62
N PHE A 166 -14.01 9.92 -8.77
CA PHE A 166 -13.48 10.44 -10.04
C PHE A 166 -14.26 11.64 -10.57
N ASP A 167 -15.56 11.74 -10.32
CA ASP A 167 -16.36 12.93 -10.66
C ASP A 167 -15.88 14.16 -9.87
N ILE A 168 -15.57 14.01 -8.58
CA ILE A 168 -14.98 15.07 -7.74
C ILE A 168 -13.62 15.50 -8.29
N LEU A 169 -12.80 14.53 -8.73
CA LEU A 169 -11.44 14.78 -9.23
C LEU A 169 -11.39 15.22 -10.71
N ALA A 170 -12.51 15.34 -11.40
CA ALA A 170 -12.56 15.65 -12.83
C ALA A 170 -11.85 16.95 -13.21
N ASN A 171 -11.82 17.93 -12.31
CA ASN A 171 -11.16 19.23 -12.49
C ASN A 171 -9.90 19.39 -11.61
N LYS A 172 -9.31 18.28 -11.15
CA LYS A 172 -8.09 18.32 -10.34
C LYS A 172 -6.99 19.10 -11.07
N GLN A 173 -6.41 20.07 -10.37
CA GLN A 173 -5.19 20.75 -10.79
C GLN A 173 -4.14 20.62 -9.69
N TYR A 174 -2.92 20.30 -10.08
CA TYR A 174 -1.80 20.16 -9.15
C TYR A 174 -0.55 20.75 -9.78
N SER A 175 0.14 21.63 -9.04
CA SER A 175 1.38 22.24 -9.49
C SER A 175 2.58 21.54 -8.86
N GLN A 176 3.48 21.05 -9.71
CA GLN A 176 4.78 20.54 -9.27
C GLN A 176 5.80 21.69 -9.16
N PRO A 177 6.86 21.56 -8.34
CA PRO A 177 7.96 22.51 -8.33
C PRO A 177 8.63 22.63 -9.71
N GLU A 178 9.02 23.86 -10.08
CA GLU A 178 9.67 24.12 -11.37
C GLU A 178 11.02 23.40 -11.48
N ARG A 179 11.17 22.59 -12.54
CA ARG A 179 12.39 21.85 -12.87
C ARG A 179 12.36 21.43 -14.33
N LYS A 180 13.54 21.19 -14.94
CA LYS A 180 13.62 20.64 -16.31
C LYS A 180 13.02 19.23 -16.40
N HIS A 181 13.36 18.40 -15.43
CA HIS A 181 12.80 17.08 -15.17
C HIS A 181 13.24 16.67 -13.75
N GLY A 182 12.64 15.62 -13.20
CA GLY A 182 13.16 15.02 -11.97
C GLY A 182 14.29 14.01 -12.23
N ASN A 183 14.78 13.39 -11.16
CA ASN A 183 15.87 12.41 -11.20
C ASN A 183 15.41 11.07 -10.60
N ILE A 184 14.54 10.39 -11.34
CA ILE A 184 14.03 9.07 -10.96
C ILE A 184 15.19 8.07 -10.80
N PRO A 185 15.15 7.13 -9.84
CA PRO A 185 16.08 6.00 -9.81
C PRO A 185 16.10 5.22 -11.13
N LEU A 186 17.29 4.80 -11.58
CA LEU A 186 17.51 4.10 -12.86
C LEU A 186 18.06 2.67 -12.67
#